data_AF-A0AB34IA71-F1
#
_entry.id   AF-A0AB34IA71-F1
#
_cell.length_a   1.000
_cell.length_b   1.000
_cell.length_c   1.000
_cell.angle_alpha   90.00
_cell.angle_beta   90.00
_cell.angle_gamma   90.00
#
_symmetry.space_group_name_H-M   'P 1'
#
loop_
_entity.id
_entity.type
_entity.pdbx_description
1 polymer ?
#
loop_
_entity_poly.entity_id
_entity_poly.type
_entity_poly.pdbx_seq_one_letter_code
_entity_poly.pdbx_strand_id
1 'polypeptide(L)'
;MSRKRPWDEEGFRCPYLDTINRSVLDFDFEKACSVTGNNFNVYACLVCGKYFQGRGKHTQAYTHALQESCESHHVYMNLGDGRTYCLPDGYEVIDSSLKDIQNMLDPSFSASRIATLDTVPVYSRGVDGSDYMPGLIGLNNIKHTDFVNVIVQSLARVPPLRDFFLLPANYKACTAPLVKEFGALIRKVWSPYNFKGQVSPHELLQAIMHASGNRFKIGVQADPMDFLAWLLNALHTALGGTKKQGSSIIHKTFQGTVKITTHKAGSDEVTEAETPFLYLTVDVPPAPLFKDALERNIIPQVPLFACLTKFDGQSFQEMMNGDRRRYVITRMPRYLIVHIKRFSKNTQQFLEKNPTIVNFPVRNLELGQFTQLSEEEKAKGASTKYHLMCSTQHDGSPESGSYRVFVHFKANDQWYEVQDLHVNGVHPQLISVSESYIQFYEAAT
;
A
#
# COMPACT_ATOMS: atom_id res chain seq x y z
N MET A 1 -21.87 48.80 28.74
CA MET A 1 -21.13 48.66 27.46
C MET A 1 -20.32 47.37 27.55
N SER A 2 -20.71 46.33 26.82
CA SER A 2 -19.93 45.08 26.77
C SER A 2 -18.60 45.40 26.09
N ARG A 3 -17.48 45.33 26.82
CA ARG A 3 -16.15 45.39 26.19
C ARG A 3 -16.12 44.29 25.11
N LYS A 4 -15.85 44.68 23.86
CA LYS A 4 -15.56 43.70 22.81
C LYS A 4 -14.41 42.82 23.28
N ARG A 5 -14.48 41.52 23.03
CA ARG A 5 -13.40 40.63 23.43
C ARG A 5 -12.22 40.88 22.49
N PRO A 6 -10.96 40.72 22.94
CA PRO A 6 -9.79 41.04 22.12
C PRO A 6 -9.79 40.30 20.77
N TRP A 7 -10.32 39.07 20.73
CA TRP A 7 -10.41 38.26 19.52
C TRP A 7 -11.57 38.61 18.57
N ASP A 8 -12.44 39.54 18.95
CA ASP A 8 -13.48 40.09 18.07
C ASP A 8 -12.96 41.31 17.28
N GLU A 9 -11.69 41.69 17.47
CA GLU A 9 -11.05 42.82 16.80
C GLU A 9 -10.38 42.40 15.47
N GLU A 10 -10.48 43.26 14.44
CA GLU A 10 -9.81 43.01 13.16
C GLU A 10 -8.29 43.01 13.35
N GLY A 11 -7.63 41.94 12.89
CA GLY A 11 -6.18 41.79 13.00
C GLY A 11 -5.70 41.14 14.31
N PHE A 12 -6.60 40.64 15.17
CA PHE A 12 -6.21 39.86 16.34
C PHE A 12 -5.35 38.65 15.96
N ARG A 13 -4.21 38.51 16.64
CA ARG A 13 -3.34 37.33 16.51
C ARG A 13 -3.32 36.59 17.83
N CYS A 14 -3.53 35.28 17.77
CA CYS A 14 -3.46 34.41 18.94
C CYS A 14 -2.05 34.49 19.55
N PRO A 15 -1.91 34.83 20.84
CA PRO A 15 -0.59 35.01 21.47
C PRO A 15 0.10 33.68 21.78
N TYR A 16 -0.58 32.54 21.65
CA TYR A 16 -0.08 31.21 22.02
C TYR A 16 0.41 30.39 20.82
N LEU A 17 0.55 30.97 19.64
CA LEU A 17 0.99 30.24 18.45
C LEU A 17 2.46 29.80 18.52
N ASP A 18 3.27 30.49 19.31
CA ASP A 18 4.67 30.20 19.59
C ASP A 18 4.87 28.98 20.50
N THR A 19 3.86 28.59 21.29
CA THR A 19 3.92 27.39 22.15
C THR A 19 3.75 26.09 21.37
N ILE A 20 3.35 26.17 20.09
CA ILE A 20 3.12 24.99 19.25
C ILE A 20 4.43 24.24 18.99
N ASN A 21 4.49 22.99 19.42
CA ASN A 21 5.62 22.12 19.21
C ASN A 21 5.31 21.06 18.16
N ARG A 22 5.84 21.25 16.95
CA ARG A 22 5.61 20.34 15.81
C ARG A 22 6.29 18.98 15.98
N SER A 23 7.35 18.87 16.78
CA SER A 23 8.11 17.62 16.94
C SER A 23 7.34 16.52 17.69
N VAL A 24 6.35 16.91 18.51
CA VAL A 24 5.51 15.99 19.28
C VAL A 24 4.19 15.64 18.60
N LEU A 25 3.87 16.27 17.46
CA LEU A 25 2.62 16.01 16.75
C LEU A 25 2.74 14.75 15.92
N ASP A 26 1.80 13.82 16.12
CA ASP A 26 1.77 12.54 15.44
C ASP A 26 0.31 12.11 15.19
N PHE A 27 -0.17 12.30 13.96
CA PHE A 27 -1.55 12.07 13.56
C PHE A 27 -1.81 10.68 12.98
N ASP A 28 -0.91 9.72 13.22
CA ASP A 28 -1.01 8.36 12.68
C ASP A 28 -1.67 7.34 13.62
N PHE A 29 -1.99 7.77 14.85
CA PHE A 29 -2.64 6.95 15.85
C PHE A 29 -4.15 7.20 15.89
N GLU A 30 -4.86 6.25 16.52
CA GLU A 30 -6.30 6.33 16.72
C GLU A 30 -6.71 7.68 17.32
N LYS A 31 -7.66 8.34 16.67
CA LYS A 31 -8.22 9.64 17.06
C LYS A 31 -9.17 9.50 18.26
N ALA A 32 -8.65 9.00 19.37
CA ALA A 32 -9.36 8.80 20.63
C ALA A 32 -8.77 9.65 21.75
N CYS A 33 -9.62 10.10 22.67
CA CYS A 33 -9.22 10.86 23.84
C CYS A 33 -8.33 10.01 24.76
N SER A 34 -7.15 10.52 25.11
CA SER A 34 -6.19 9.84 25.99
C SER A 34 -6.69 9.64 27.42
N VAL A 35 -7.77 10.31 27.83
CA VAL A 35 -8.39 10.17 29.16
C VAL A 35 -9.63 9.26 29.13
N THR A 36 -10.53 9.48 28.17
CA THR A 36 -11.84 8.80 28.14
C THR A 36 -11.90 7.62 27.17
N GLY A 37 -10.94 7.48 26.26
CA GLY A 37 -10.98 6.48 25.18
C GLY A 37 -12.01 6.77 24.07
N ASN A 38 -12.81 7.83 24.21
CA ASN A 38 -13.83 8.18 23.22
C ASN A 38 -13.23 8.82 21.97
N ASN A 39 -13.80 8.49 20.80
CA ASN A 39 -13.37 8.99 19.48
C ASN A 39 -14.28 10.11 18.92
N PHE A 40 -15.20 10.65 19.72
CA PHE A 40 -16.10 11.72 19.30
C PHE A 40 -15.63 13.10 19.76
N ASN A 41 -15.58 14.07 18.82
CA ASN A 41 -15.13 15.45 19.06
C ASN A 41 -13.78 15.51 19.77
N VAL A 42 -12.77 14.87 19.16
CA VAL A 42 -11.42 14.81 19.70
C VAL A 42 -10.55 15.95 19.17
N TYR A 43 -9.80 16.57 20.08
CA TYR A 43 -8.90 17.67 19.82
C TYR A 43 -7.47 17.26 20.18
N ALA A 44 -6.51 17.53 19.30
CA ALA A 44 -5.10 17.42 19.59
C ALA A 44 -4.58 18.71 20.23
N CYS A 45 -3.92 18.60 21.36
CA CYS A 45 -3.14 19.69 21.93
C CYS A 45 -1.89 19.90 21.07
N LEU A 46 -1.74 21.08 20.48
CA LEU A 46 -0.63 21.38 19.57
C LEU A 46 0.70 21.63 20.31
N VAL A 47 0.70 21.61 21.65
CA VAL A 47 1.89 21.79 22.49
C VAL A 47 2.50 20.45 22.92
N CYS A 48 1.67 19.48 23.32
CA CYS A 48 2.15 18.16 23.80
C CYS A 48 1.78 16.97 22.90
N GLY A 49 0.98 17.17 21.86
CA GLY A 49 0.55 16.12 20.91
C GLY A 49 -0.56 15.18 21.42
N LYS A 50 -0.95 15.28 22.70
CA LYS A 50 -2.00 14.41 23.28
C LYS A 50 -3.41 14.78 22.82
N TYR A 51 -4.30 13.80 22.84
CA TYR A 51 -5.67 13.91 22.35
C TYR A 51 -6.67 14.01 23.51
N PHE A 52 -7.60 14.97 23.41
CA PHE A 52 -8.58 15.23 24.44
C PHE A 52 -9.98 15.42 23.85
N GLN A 53 -10.99 14.91 24.54
CA GLN A 53 -12.37 15.02 24.13
C GLN A 53 -12.96 16.38 24.48
N GLY A 54 -13.63 17.00 23.51
CA GLY A 54 -14.50 18.17 23.66
C GLY A 54 -13.74 19.48 23.90
N ARG A 55 -14.47 20.61 23.77
CA ARG A 55 -13.94 21.98 24.01
C ARG A 55 -14.73 22.79 25.04
N GLY A 56 -15.79 22.21 25.60
CA GLY A 56 -16.67 22.87 26.58
C GLY A 56 -16.09 22.86 27.98
N LYS A 57 -16.66 23.64 28.90
CA LYS A 57 -16.12 23.85 30.27
C LYS A 57 -15.90 22.58 31.10
N HIS A 58 -16.63 21.50 30.81
CA HIS A 58 -16.55 20.23 31.53
C HIS A 58 -15.87 19.11 30.70
N THR A 59 -15.13 19.50 29.67
CA THR A 59 -14.51 18.55 28.73
C THR A 59 -13.02 18.42 29.00
N GLN A 60 -12.42 17.33 28.52
CA GLN A 60 -11.04 16.99 28.83
C GLN A 60 -10.05 18.00 28.25
N ALA A 61 -10.31 18.54 27.05
CA ALA A 61 -9.39 19.54 26.48
C ALA A 61 -9.44 20.86 27.25
N TYR A 62 -10.63 21.26 27.72
CA TYR A 62 -10.78 22.47 28.53
C TYR A 62 -10.11 22.33 29.90
N THR A 63 -10.30 21.18 30.58
CA THR A 63 -9.61 20.89 31.84
C THR A 63 -8.10 20.85 31.63
N HIS A 64 -7.62 20.26 30.53
CA HIS A 64 -6.19 20.21 30.21
C HIS A 64 -5.59 21.61 30.00
N ALA A 65 -6.31 22.51 29.34
CA ALA A 65 -5.86 23.89 29.12
C ALA A 65 -5.72 24.70 30.43
N LEU A 66 -6.46 24.32 31.47
CA LEU A 66 -6.45 24.98 32.78
C LEU A 66 -5.49 24.34 33.79
N GLN A 67 -4.89 23.18 33.48
CA GLN A 67 -4.02 22.48 34.42
C GLN A 67 -2.72 23.26 34.64
N GLU A 68 -2.48 23.67 35.89
CA GLU A 68 -1.27 24.41 36.31
C GLU A 68 0.04 23.67 36.02
N SER A 69 -0.01 22.34 35.90
CA SER A 69 1.14 21.49 35.55
C SER A 69 1.47 21.46 34.07
N CYS A 70 0.62 22.01 33.20
CA CYS A 70 0.80 22.03 31.76
C CYS A 70 1.22 23.44 31.33
N GLU A 71 2.49 23.62 30.94
CA GLU A 71 3.04 24.89 30.47
C GLU A 71 2.22 25.46 29.29
N SER A 72 1.32 26.41 29.53
CA SER A 72 0.59 27.17 28.49
C SER A 72 0.00 26.35 27.31
N HIS A 73 -0.63 25.21 27.59
CA HIS A 73 -1.33 24.39 26.57
C HIS A 73 -2.67 25.01 26.16
N HIS A 74 -2.63 26.08 25.35
CA HIS A 74 -3.84 26.80 24.97
C HIS A 74 -4.34 26.50 23.55
N VAL A 75 -3.51 25.90 22.69
CA VAL A 75 -3.86 25.71 21.27
C VAL A 75 -4.24 24.26 20.98
N TYR A 76 -5.45 24.08 20.43
CA TYR A 76 -6.03 22.76 20.16
C TYR A 76 -6.58 22.67 18.74
N MET A 77 -6.30 21.58 18.04
CA MET A 77 -6.84 21.31 16.70
C MET A 77 -7.86 20.18 16.73
N ASN A 78 -9.03 20.39 16.15
CA ASN A 78 -10.02 19.34 15.99
C ASN A 78 -9.56 18.32 14.93
N LEU A 79 -9.51 17.04 15.30
CA LEU A 79 -8.98 15.97 14.45
C LEU A 79 -9.91 15.55 13.30
N GLY A 80 -11.16 16.04 13.30
CA GLY A 80 -12.17 15.76 12.29
C GLY A 80 -12.25 16.80 11.16
N ASP A 81 -12.11 18.09 11.48
CA ASP A 81 -12.21 19.18 10.51
C ASP A 81 -10.93 20.04 10.37
N GLY A 82 -9.91 19.81 11.20
CA GLY A 82 -8.64 20.54 11.16
C GLY A 82 -8.73 21.99 11.65
N ARG A 83 -9.86 22.41 12.23
CA ARG A 83 -10.01 23.76 12.79
C ARG A 83 -9.29 23.86 14.12
N THR A 84 -8.62 25.00 14.32
CA THR A 84 -7.82 25.25 15.52
C THR A 84 -8.54 26.22 16.45
N TYR A 85 -8.45 25.99 17.75
CA TYR A 85 -9.14 26.75 18.77
C TYR A 85 -8.19 27.06 19.93
N CYS A 86 -8.33 28.25 20.49
CA CYS A 86 -7.67 28.61 21.73
C CYS A 86 -8.60 28.26 22.91
N LEU A 87 -8.13 27.45 23.84
CA LEU A 87 -8.81 27.15 25.11
C LEU A 87 -7.98 27.71 26.26
N PRO A 88 -8.60 28.20 27.35
CA PRO A 88 -10.02 28.13 27.68
C PRO A 88 -10.91 29.19 27.00
N ASP A 89 -10.33 30.20 26.33
CA ASP A 89 -11.07 31.37 25.80
C ASP A 89 -12.14 31.02 24.75
N GLY A 90 -11.94 29.94 24.00
CA GLY A 90 -12.94 29.31 23.13
C GLY A 90 -13.06 29.93 21.72
N TYR A 91 -12.13 30.77 21.29
CA TYR A 91 -12.13 31.37 19.94
C TYR A 91 -11.40 30.50 18.90
N GLU A 92 -11.81 30.59 17.64
CA GLU A 92 -11.14 29.92 16.52
C GLU A 92 -9.88 30.68 16.13
N VAL A 93 -8.77 29.95 15.93
CA VAL A 93 -7.48 30.50 15.54
C VAL A 93 -7.30 30.27 14.04
N ILE A 94 -7.31 31.36 13.27
CA ILE A 94 -7.12 31.35 11.82
C ILE A 94 -5.77 31.99 11.52
N ASP A 95 -4.77 31.17 11.21
CA ASP A 95 -3.42 31.63 10.87
C ASP A 95 -2.78 30.74 9.80
N SER A 96 -2.01 31.35 8.90
CA SER A 96 -1.29 30.65 7.82
C SER A 96 -0.22 29.67 8.32
N SER A 97 0.35 29.92 9.50
CA SER A 97 1.39 29.07 10.12
C SER A 97 0.88 27.72 10.61
N LEU A 98 -0.45 27.52 10.64
CA LEU A 98 -1.09 26.25 11.00
C LEU A 98 -1.31 25.34 9.79
N LYS A 99 -1.05 25.84 8.57
CA LYS A 99 -1.40 25.13 7.34
C LYS A 99 -0.59 23.85 7.14
N ASP A 100 0.65 23.83 7.61
CA ASP A 100 1.51 22.64 7.65
C ASP A 100 0.91 21.54 8.54
N ILE A 101 0.46 21.87 9.75
CA ILE A 101 -0.17 20.93 10.68
C ILE A 101 -1.48 20.40 10.11
N GLN A 102 -2.30 21.27 9.50
CA GLN A 102 -3.53 20.86 8.80
C GLN A 102 -3.23 19.92 7.63
N ASN A 103 -2.20 20.23 6.84
CA ASN A 103 -1.78 19.39 5.72
C ASN A 103 -1.15 18.07 6.18
N MET A 104 -0.58 18.00 7.38
CA MET A 104 -0.11 16.76 8.00
C MET A 104 -1.28 15.90 8.48
N LEU A 105 -2.29 16.51 9.12
CA LEU A 105 -3.47 15.82 9.64
C LEU A 105 -4.30 15.16 8.53
N ASP A 106 -4.60 15.90 7.46
CA ASP A 106 -5.31 15.38 6.30
C ASP A 106 -4.71 15.96 5.01
N PRO A 107 -3.68 15.31 4.44
CA PRO A 107 -3.04 15.77 3.21
C PRO A 107 -4.05 15.80 2.06
N SER A 108 -4.08 16.90 1.31
CA SER A 108 -4.97 17.09 0.17
C SER A 108 -4.17 17.26 -1.13
N PHE A 109 -4.71 16.75 -2.23
CA PHE A 109 -4.06 16.76 -3.54
C PHE A 109 -4.95 17.40 -4.59
N SER A 110 -4.38 18.27 -5.41
CA SER A 110 -5.04 18.80 -6.61
C SER A 110 -4.79 17.87 -7.80
N ALA A 111 -5.68 17.91 -8.79
CA ALA A 111 -5.51 17.15 -10.03
C ALA A 111 -4.21 17.53 -10.77
N SER A 112 -3.82 18.81 -10.74
CA SER A 112 -2.55 19.27 -11.33
C SER A 112 -1.34 18.68 -10.61
N ARG A 113 -1.37 18.58 -9.28
CA ARG A 113 -0.29 17.97 -8.50
C ARG A 113 -0.16 16.49 -8.81
N ILE A 114 -1.28 15.77 -8.87
CA ILE A 114 -1.33 14.33 -9.17
C ILE A 114 -0.69 14.05 -10.54
N ALA A 115 -1.02 14.86 -11.56
CA ALA A 115 -0.47 14.70 -12.91
C ALA A 115 1.07 14.82 -12.98
N THR A 116 1.70 15.48 -12.01
CA THR A 116 3.16 15.68 -11.96
C THR A 116 3.90 14.67 -11.08
N LEU A 117 3.21 13.80 -10.35
CA LEU A 117 3.84 12.92 -9.34
C LEU A 117 4.85 11.94 -9.92
N ASP A 118 4.64 11.48 -11.16
CA ASP A 118 5.52 10.51 -11.81
C ASP A 118 6.59 11.16 -12.69
N THR A 119 6.57 12.49 -12.85
CA THR A 119 7.46 13.22 -13.78
C THR A 119 8.37 14.22 -13.09
N VAL A 120 7.95 14.78 -11.95
CA VAL A 120 8.73 15.78 -11.23
C VAL A 120 9.05 15.25 -9.83
N PRO A 121 10.33 14.94 -9.55
CA PRO A 121 10.72 14.46 -8.23
C PRO A 121 10.58 15.60 -7.23
N VAL A 122 10.04 15.27 -6.05
CA VAL A 122 9.83 16.22 -4.96
C VAL A 122 10.68 15.75 -3.79
N TYR A 123 11.49 16.65 -3.27
CA TYR A 123 12.27 16.43 -2.07
C TYR A 123 11.65 17.25 -0.95
N SER A 124 11.36 16.58 0.16
CA SER A 124 10.77 17.17 1.36
C SER A 124 11.69 16.93 2.54
N ARG A 125 11.63 17.83 3.52
CA ARG A 125 12.37 17.73 4.77
C ARG A 125 11.40 17.73 5.94
N GLY A 126 11.53 16.74 6.82
CA GLY A 126 10.79 16.65 8.07
C GLY A 126 11.21 17.72 9.07
N VAL A 127 10.40 17.92 10.10
CA VAL A 127 10.70 18.83 11.23
C VAL A 127 11.90 18.32 12.03
N ASP A 128 12.13 17.00 12.02
CA ASP A 128 13.31 16.34 12.60
C ASP A 128 14.59 16.49 11.76
N GLY A 129 14.51 17.15 10.59
CA GLY A 129 15.62 17.31 9.67
C GLY A 129 15.83 16.12 8.72
N SER A 130 14.99 15.09 8.77
CA SER A 130 15.05 13.96 7.85
C SER A 130 14.64 14.37 6.43
N ASP A 131 15.48 14.05 5.45
CA ASP A 131 15.14 14.23 4.04
C ASP A 131 14.38 12.99 3.53
N TYR A 132 13.27 13.21 2.83
CA TYR A 132 12.47 12.14 2.23
C TYR A 132 11.86 12.59 0.89
N MET A 133 11.46 11.62 0.08
CA MET A 133 10.71 11.89 -1.16
C MET A 133 9.29 11.36 -1.01
N PRO A 134 8.25 12.15 -1.29
CA PRO A 134 6.87 11.67 -1.22
C PRO A 134 6.65 10.43 -2.08
N GLY A 135 6.01 9.43 -1.51
CA GLY A 135 5.87 8.09 -2.08
C GLY A 135 7.02 7.15 -1.73
N LEU A 136 8.24 7.64 -1.49
CA LEU A 136 9.41 6.87 -1.01
C LEU A 136 9.65 7.16 0.48
N ILE A 137 8.74 6.68 1.32
CA ILE A 137 8.79 6.90 2.77
C ILE A 137 8.71 5.56 3.50
N GLY A 138 9.38 5.46 4.64
CA GLY A 138 9.32 4.26 5.48
C GLY A 138 7.96 4.07 6.15
N LEU A 139 7.56 2.81 6.34
CA LEU A 139 6.37 2.44 7.13
C LEU A 139 6.77 1.76 8.43
N ASN A 140 6.19 2.17 9.55
CA ASN A 140 6.50 1.57 10.85
C ASN A 140 6.12 0.08 10.87
N ASN A 141 7.04 -0.76 11.36
CA ASN A 141 6.75 -2.17 11.62
C ASN A 141 6.17 -2.34 13.02
N ILE A 142 4.88 -2.62 13.12
CA ILE A 142 4.17 -2.78 14.38
C ILE A 142 4.11 -4.28 14.72
N LYS A 143 5.27 -4.86 15.06
CA LYS A 143 5.41 -6.28 15.41
C LYS A 143 4.95 -7.22 14.28
N HIS A 144 5.82 -7.48 13.30
CA HIS A 144 5.58 -8.42 12.19
C HIS A 144 4.49 -7.97 11.19
N THR A 145 4.44 -6.68 10.87
CA THR A 145 3.52 -6.11 9.86
C THR A 145 4.20 -5.78 8.53
N ASP A 146 5.41 -6.30 8.32
CA ASP A 146 6.20 -6.12 7.11
C ASP A 146 5.46 -6.59 5.84
N PHE A 147 4.67 -7.67 5.93
CA PHE A 147 3.81 -8.13 4.84
C PHE A 147 2.76 -7.09 4.39
N VAL A 148 2.25 -6.26 5.31
CA VAL A 148 1.34 -5.14 4.97
C VAL A 148 2.14 -4.01 4.33
N ASN A 149 3.29 -3.68 4.91
CA ASN A 149 4.15 -2.59 4.46
C ASN A 149 4.55 -2.79 2.98
N VAL A 150 5.08 -3.95 2.61
CA VAL A 150 5.51 -4.22 1.24
C VAL A 150 4.36 -4.18 0.23
N ILE A 151 3.15 -4.61 0.63
CA ILE A 151 1.97 -4.58 -0.24
C ILE A 151 1.43 -3.17 -0.40
N VAL A 152 1.34 -2.38 0.68
CA VAL A 152 0.93 -0.97 0.60
C VAL A 152 1.92 -0.18 -0.25
N GLN A 153 3.22 -0.37 -0.05
CA GLN A 153 4.27 0.27 -0.86
C GLN A 153 4.12 -0.11 -2.34
N SER A 154 3.86 -1.38 -2.64
CA SER A 154 3.65 -1.84 -4.02
C SER A 154 2.41 -1.23 -4.67
N LEU A 155 1.27 -1.23 -3.96
CA LEU A 155 0.01 -0.67 -4.46
C LEU A 155 0.06 0.86 -4.59
N ALA A 156 0.80 1.54 -3.73
CA ALA A 156 1.01 2.99 -3.79
C ALA A 156 1.79 3.44 -5.05
N ARG A 157 2.46 2.51 -5.75
CA ARG A 157 3.15 2.77 -7.03
C ARG A 157 2.27 2.64 -8.25
N VAL A 158 1.09 2.05 -8.13
CA VAL A 158 0.20 1.82 -9.26
C VAL A 158 -0.60 3.10 -9.52
N PRO A 159 -0.30 3.89 -10.57
CA PRO A 159 -0.85 5.24 -10.72
C PRO A 159 -2.38 5.33 -10.70
N PRO A 160 -3.16 4.49 -11.41
CA PRO A 160 -4.62 4.59 -11.36
C PRO A 160 -5.19 4.33 -9.96
N LEU A 161 -4.56 3.44 -9.19
CA LEU A 161 -4.98 3.14 -7.83
C LEU A 161 -4.56 4.26 -6.88
N ARG A 162 -3.30 4.70 -6.95
CA ARG A 162 -2.76 5.84 -6.19
C ARG A 162 -3.63 7.07 -6.41
N ASP A 163 -3.80 7.50 -7.64
CA ASP A 163 -4.49 8.72 -8.01
C ASP A 163 -5.97 8.68 -7.58
N PHE A 164 -6.59 7.50 -7.65
CA PHE A 164 -7.94 7.28 -7.13
C PHE A 164 -8.02 7.57 -5.62
N PHE A 165 -7.07 7.05 -4.84
CA PHE A 165 -7.03 7.19 -3.38
C PHE A 165 -6.47 8.53 -2.88
N LEU A 166 -5.68 9.24 -3.69
CA LEU A 166 -5.25 10.61 -3.37
C LEU A 166 -6.39 11.62 -3.38
N LEU A 167 -7.49 11.32 -4.08
CA LEU A 167 -8.67 12.18 -4.19
C LEU A 167 -9.84 11.60 -3.37
N PRO A 168 -10.07 12.08 -2.12
CA PRO A 168 -11.17 11.57 -1.29
C PRO A 168 -12.55 11.64 -1.94
N ALA A 169 -12.78 12.57 -2.87
CA ALA A 169 -14.02 12.68 -3.63
C ALA A 169 -14.39 11.37 -4.37
N ASN A 170 -13.40 10.60 -4.82
CA ASN A 170 -13.60 9.38 -5.59
C ASN A 170 -14.25 8.24 -4.79
N TYR A 171 -14.08 8.23 -3.47
CA TYR A 171 -14.58 7.18 -2.59
C TYR A 171 -15.35 7.73 -1.38
N LYS A 172 -15.75 9.01 -1.43
CA LYS A 172 -16.52 9.68 -0.37
C LYS A 172 -17.83 8.97 -0.03
N ALA A 173 -18.47 8.35 -1.03
CA ALA A 173 -19.70 7.60 -0.85
C ALA A 173 -19.50 6.28 -0.08
N CYS A 174 -18.27 5.76 -0.03
CA CYS A 174 -17.95 4.54 0.69
C CYS A 174 -17.87 4.81 2.20
N THR A 175 -18.65 4.06 2.98
CA THR A 175 -18.66 4.16 4.44
C THR A 175 -17.68 3.19 5.11
N ALA A 176 -17.12 2.22 4.36
CA ALA A 176 -16.24 1.21 4.91
C ALA A 176 -14.93 1.83 5.46
N PRO A 177 -14.60 1.60 6.75
CA PRO A 177 -13.36 2.11 7.34
C PRO A 177 -12.10 1.72 6.56
N LEU A 178 -12.03 0.47 6.09
CA LEU A 178 -10.90 -0.02 5.30
C LEU A 178 -10.55 0.87 4.10
N VAL A 179 -11.54 1.34 3.34
CA VAL A 179 -11.32 2.18 2.15
C VAL A 179 -10.85 3.58 2.57
N LYS A 180 -11.43 4.12 3.65
CA LYS A 180 -11.06 5.44 4.18
C LYS A 180 -9.64 5.45 4.71
N GLU A 181 -9.28 4.47 5.54
CA GLU A 181 -7.95 4.35 6.12
C GLU A 181 -6.89 4.00 5.08
N PHE A 182 -7.22 3.16 4.09
CA PHE A 182 -6.30 2.90 2.98
C PHE A 182 -6.01 4.20 2.20
N GLY A 183 -7.05 4.97 1.87
CA GLY A 183 -6.87 6.25 1.20
C GLY A 183 -6.13 7.28 2.04
N ALA A 184 -6.40 7.37 3.34
CA ALA A 184 -5.68 8.24 4.26
C ALA A 184 -4.19 7.90 4.31
N LEU A 185 -3.84 6.61 4.40
CA LEU A 185 -2.45 6.17 4.38
C LEU A 185 -1.76 6.49 3.05
N ILE A 186 -2.41 6.26 1.90
CA ILE A 186 -1.84 6.62 0.58
C ILE A 186 -1.57 8.14 0.50
N ARG A 187 -2.47 8.98 1.03
CA ARG A 187 -2.27 10.43 1.08
C ARG A 187 -1.10 10.83 1.97
N LYS A 188 -0.94 10.20 3.15
CA LYS A 188 0.20 10.43 4.04
C LYS A 188 1.52 9.98 3.40
N VAL A 189 1.53 8.81 2.76
CA VAL A 189 2.71 8.28 2.04
C VAL A 189 3.20 9.24 0.95
N TRP A 190 2.28 9.86 0.21
CA TRP A 190 2.59 10.81 -0.88
C TRP A 190 2.55 12.29 -0.44
N SER A 191 2.44 12.57 0.86
CA SER A 191 2.41 13.95 1.37
C SER A 191 3.81 14.56 1.37
N PRO A 192 3.99 15.79 0.85
CA PRO A 192 5.23 16.53 0.99
C PRO A 192 5.36 17.29 2.32
N TYR A 193 4.36 17.18 3.20
CA TYR A 193 4.22 17.95 4.45
C TYR A 193 4.33 17.09 5.72
N ASN A 194 4.82 15.85 5.61
CA ASN A 194 5.05 15.02 6.78
C ASN A 194 6.14 15.63 7.66
N PHE A 195 5.93 15.62 8.98
CA PHE A 195 6.91 16.11 9.95
C PHE A 195 8.06 15.13 10.19
N LYS A 196 7.92 13.89 9.75
CA LYS A 196 8.94 12.83 9.84
C LYS A 196 9.03 12.11 8.49
N GLY A 197 10.21 11.61 8.14
CA GLY A 197 10.44 10.75 6.96
C GLY A 197 9.91 9.32 7.11
N GLN A 198 8.86 9.10 7.90
CA GLN A 198 8.20 7.81 8.12
C GLN A 198 6.71 8.02 8.43
N VAL A 199 5.88 7.01 8.13
CA VAL A 199 4.44 7.01 8.41
C VAL A 199 4.06 5.72 9.13
N SER A 200 3.24 5.82 10.17
CA SER A 200 2.73 4.65 10.86
C SER A 200 1.42 4.16 10.22
N PRO A 201 1.33 2.89 9.77
CA PRO A 201 0.11 2.34 9.17
C PRO A 201 -0.92 1.88 10.21
N HIS A 202 -0.85 2.37 11.46
CA HIS A 202 -1.62 1.83 12.57
C HIS A 202 -3.14 1.85 12.36
N GLU A 203 -3.72 2.97 11.93
CA GLU A 203 -5.17 3.07 11.66
C GLU A 203 -5.62 2.08 10.58
N LEU A 204 -4.82 1.92 9.51
CA LEU A 204 -5.09 0.93 8.46
C LEU A 204 -5.01 -0.50 9.00
N LEU A 205 -4.03 -0.82 9.84
CA LEU A 205 -3.89 -2.14 10.45
C LEU A 205 -5.10 -2.51 11.31
N GLN A 206 -5.65 -1.56 12.07
CA GLN A 206 -6.89 -1.77 12.82
C GLN A 206 -8.08 -2.03 11.89
N ALA A 207 -8.21 -1.24 10.83
CA ALA A 207 -9.26 -1.42 9.83
C ALA A 207 -9.15 -2.77 9.10
N ILE A 208 -7.93 -3.22 8.79
CA ILE A 208 -7.63 -4.54 8.21
C ILE A 208 -8.05 -5.66 9.17
N MET A 209 -7.64 -5.58 10.43
CA MET A 209 -7.96 -6.60 11.43
C MET A 209 -9.46 -6.78 11.58
N HIS A 210 -10.21 -5.67 11.67
CA HIS A 210 -11.67 -5.70 11.76
C HIS A 210 -12.32 -6.23 10.46
N ALA A 211 -11.95 -5.69 9.29
CA ALA A 211 -12.55 -6.07 8.01
C ALA A 211 -12.22 -7.51 7.58
N SER A 212 -11.09 -8.05 8.04
CA SER A 212 -10.66 -9.42 7.74
C SER A 212 -11.21 -10.47 8.71
N GLY A 213 -12.00 -10.06 9.71
CA GLY A 213 -12.49 -10.97 10.74
C GLY A 213 -11.35 -11.56 11.58
N ASN A 214 -10.35 -10.74 11.93
CA ASN A 214 -9.16 -11.13 12.69
C ASN A 214 -8.23 -12.14 11.98
N ARG A 215 -8.28 -12.22 10.64
CA ARG A 215 -7.35 -13.04 9.86
C ARG A 215 -5.94 -12.45 9.82
N PHE A 216 -5.83 -11.13 9.65
CA PHE A 216 -4.56 -10.41 9.63
C PHE A 216 -4.44 -9.56 10.90
N LYS A 217 -3.81 -10.13 11.94
CA LYS A 217 -3.64 -9.48 13.25
C LYS A 217 -2.30 -8.79 13.36
N ILE A 218 -2.27 -7.69 14.11
CA ILE A 218 -1.01 -7.05 14.53
C ILE A 218 -0.26 -8.02 15.45
N GLY A 219 1.05 -8.18 15.25
CA GLY A 219 1.86 -9.14 16.03
C GLY A 219 2.03 -10.51 15.37
N VAL A 220 1.28 -10.84 14.32
CA VAL A 220 1.33 -12.14 13.65
C VAL A 220 1.66 -11.93 12.18
N GLN A 221 2.82 -12.46 11.75
CA GLN A 221 3.19 -12.40 10.34
C GLN A 221 2.23 -13.24 9.51
N ALA A 222 1.87 -12.74 8.32
CA ALA A 222 1.05 -13.44 7.36
C ALA A 222 1.70 -13.42 5.98
N ASP A 223 1.20 -14.25 5.09
CA ASP A 223 1.66 -14.29 3.70
C ASP A 223 1.22 -13.02 2.94
N PRO A 224 2.14 -12.22 2.36
CA PRO A 224 1.79 -11.00 1.65
C PRO A 224 0.91 -11.25 0.41
N MET A 225 1.01 -12.41 -0.24
CA MET A 225 0.17 -12.73 -1.38
C MET A 225 -1.26 -13.03 -0.94
N ASP A 226 -1.41 -13.75 0.17
CA ASP A 226 -2.72 -13.98 0.77
C ASP A 226 -3.39 -12.67 1.23
N PHE A 227 -2.60 -11.79 1.86
CA PHE A 227 -3.02 -10.44 2.23
C PHE A 227 -3.39 -9.60 1.00
N LEU A 228 -2.58 -9.59 -0.06
CA LEU A 228 -2.84 -8.86 -1.30
C LEU A 228 -4.14 -9.34 -1.97
N ALA A 229 -4.32 -10.65 -2.10
CA ALA A 229 -5.51 -11.24 -2.70
C ALA A 229 -6.77 -10.86 -1.91
N TRP A 230 -6.72 -10.92 -0.57
CA TRP A 230 -7.81 -10.46 0.28
C TRP A 230 -8.05 -8.95 0.14
N LEU A 231 -7.00 -8.12 0.20
CA LEU A 231 -7.11 -6.67 0.17
C LEU A 231 -7.73 -6.18 -1.13
N LEU A 232 -7.29 -6.70 -2.28
CA LEU A 232 -7.87 -6.33 -3.59
C LEU A 232 -9.35 -6.67 -3.66
N ASN A 233 -9.76 -7.84 -3.16
CA ASN A 233 -11.16 -8.26 -3.13
C ASN A 233 -12.00 -7.45 -2.13
N ALA A 234 -11.45 -7.15 -0.95
CA ALA A 234 -12.10 -6.35 0.07
C ALA A 234 -12.33 -4.90 -0.41
N LEU A 235 -11.31 -4.28 -1.01
CA LEU A 235 -11.42 -2.96 -1.63
C LEU A 235 -12.39 -2.96 -2.82
N HIS A 236 -12.33 -3.98 -3.68
CA HIS A 236 -13.27 -4.13 -4.79
C HIS A 236 -14.72 -4.15 -4.31
N THR A 237 -15.02 -4.99 -3.32
CA THR A 237 -16.38 -5.16 -2.78
C THR A 237 -16.84 -3.90 -2.05
N ALA A 238 -15.98 -3.31 -1.21
CA ALA A 238 -16.32 -2.11 -0.44
C ALA A 238 -16.58 -0.88 -1.33
N LEU A 239 -15.93 -0.80 -2.50
CA LEU A 239 -16.15 0.26 -3.50
C LEU A 239 -17.38 0.01 -4.40
N GLY A 240 -18.23 -0.98 -4.07
CA GLY A 240 -19.42 -1.31 -4.88
C GLY A 240 -19.10 -2.09 -6.15
N GLY A 241 -17.93 -2.73 -6.21
CA GLY A 241 -17.53 -3.60 -7.30
C GLY A 241 -18.50 -4.76 -7.51
N THR A 242 -18.70 -5.10 -8.77
CA THR A 242 -19.55 -6.23 -9.19
C THR A 242 -18.74 -7.19 -10.06
N LYS A 243 -19.33 -8.34 -10.40
CA LYS A 243 -18.74 -9.31 -11.34
C LYS A 243 -18.49 -8.73 -12.74
N LYS A 244 -19.09 -7.58 -13.09
CA LYS A 244 -18.86 -6.93 -14.37
C LYS A 244 -17.40 -6.49 -14.48
N GLN A 245 -16.88 -6.59 -15.69
CA GLN A 245 -15.54 -6.13 -16.02
C GLN A 245 -15.41 -4.63 -15.75
N GLY A 246 -14.31 -4.22 -15.12
CA GLY A 246 -14.05 -2.81 -14.84
C GLY A 246 -15.07 -2.13 -13.91
N SER A 247 -15.82 -2.89 -13.11
CA SER A 247 -16.85 -2.34 -12.21
C SER A 247 -16.30 -1.51 -11.05
N SER A 248 -15.04 -1.72 -10.67
CA SER A 248 -14.32 -0.89 -9.69
C SER A 248 -12.92 -0.54 -10.18
N ILE A 249 -12.25 0.40 -9.48
CA ILE A 249 -10.87 0.76 -9.80
C ILE A 249 -9.93 -0.45 -9.80
N ILE A 250 -10.17 -1.44 -8.93
CA ILE A 250 -9.39 -2.67 -8.85
C ILE A 250 -9.51 -3.47 -10.15
N HIS A 251 -10.74 -3.70 -10.62
CA HIS A 251 -10.97 -4.43 -11.87
C HIS A 251 -10.48 -3.65 -13.09
N LYS A 252 -10.63 -2.32 -13.12
CA LYS A 252 -10.09 -1.49 -14.21
C LYS A 252 -8.57 -1.55 -14.30
N THR A 253 -7.90 -1.74 -13.16
CA THR A 253 -6.43 -1.67 -13.07
C THR A 253 -5.76 -3.03 -13.32
N PHE A 254 -6.24 -4.09 -12.65
CA PHE A 254 -5.54 -5.38 -12.58
C PHE A 254 -6.24 -6.54 -13.28
N GLN A 255 -7.51 -6.39 -13.70
CA GLN A 255 -8.27 -7.53 -14.21
C GLN A 255 -7.85 -7.92 -15.62
N GLY A 256 -7.28 -9.12 -15.75
CA GLY A 256 -7.11 -9.84 -17.02
C GLY A 256 -8.09 -11.00 -17.13
N THR A 257 -8.02 -11.73 -18.25
CA THR A 257 -8.78 -12.98 -18.46
C THR A 257 -7.88 -14.07 -19.00
N VAL A 258 -8.07 -15.28 -18.48
CA VAL A 258 -7.37 -16.49 -18.93
C VAL A 258 -8.42 -17.47 -19.45
N LYS A 259 -8.18 -18.02 -20.63
CA LYS A 259 -8.93 -19.15 -21.17
C LYS A 259 -8.30 -20.44 -20.66
N ILE A 260 -9.13 -21.29 -20.10
CA ILE A 260 -8.77 -22.60 -19.55
C ILE A 260 -9.43 -23.66 -20.41
N THR A 261 -8.62 -24.50 -21.05
CA THR A 261 -9.10 -25.66 -21.82
C THR A 261 -8.81 -26.91 -20.99
N THR A 262 -9.86 -27.58 -20.51
CA THR A 262 -9.78 -28.78 -19.67
C THR A 262 -10.13 -30.03 -20.48
N HIS A 263 -9.22 -31.00 -20.47
CA HIS A 263 -9.38 -32.34 -21.01
C HIS A 263 -9.64 -33.29 -19.85
N LYS A 264 -10.82 -33.92 -19.83
CA LYS A 264 -11.22 -34.79 -18.72
C LYS A 264 -10.46 -36.11 -18.73
N ALA A 265 -10.13 -36.63 -17.55
CA ALA A 265 -9.51 -37.94 -17.44
C ALA A 265 -10.44 -39.06 -17.95
N GLY A 266 -9.96 -39.88 -18.88
CA GLY A 266 -10.69 -41.07 -19.36
C GLY A 266 -11.87 -40.80 -20.31
N SER A 267 -12.03 -39.56 -20.81
CA SER A 267 -12.95 -39.23 -21.90
C SER A 267 -12.31 -38.26 -22.89
N ASP A 268 -12.80 -38.24 -24.13
CA ASP A 268 -12.40 -37.23 -25.14
C ASP A 268 -13.14 -35.89 -24.97
N GLU A 269 -13.75 -35.66 -23.80
CA GLU A 269 -14.52 -34.45 -23.52
C GLU A 269 -13.58 -33.28 -23.22
N VAL A 270 -13.67 -32.22 -24.03
CA VAL A 270 -12.91 -30.98 -23.87
C VAL A 270 -13.87 -29.85 -23.51
N THR A 271 -13.58 -29.14 -22.41
CA THR A 271 -14.36 -27.98 -21.97
C THR A 271 -13.50 -26.73 -21.98
N GLU A 272 -14.07 -25.62 -22.42
CA GLU A 272 -13.40 -24.32 -22.43
C GLU A 272 -14.15 -23.34 -21.53
N ALA A 273 -13.42 -22.64 -20.68
CA ALA A 273 -13.97 -21.60 -19.81
C ALA A 273 -13.03 -20.40 -19.75
N GLU A 274 -13.57 -19.19 -19.81
CA GLU A 274 -12.81 -17.97 -19.52
C GLU A 274 -12.99 -17.57 -18.07
N THR A 275 -11.88 -17.34 -17.38
CA THR A 275 -11.86 -16.94 -15.96
C THR A 275 -11.11 -15.62 -15.81
N PRO A 276 -11.68 -14.62 -15.10
CA PRO A 276 -10.95 -13.41 -14.77
C PRO A 276 -9.87 -13.67 -13.72
N PHE A 277 -8.76 -12.95 -13.80
CA PHE A 277 -7.71 -12.96 -12.79
C PHE A 277 -7.30 -11.54 -12.42
N LEU A 278 -6.79 -11.36 -11.19
CA LEU A 278 -6.16 -10.11 -10.74
C LEU A 278 -4.63 -10.21 -10.67
N TYR A 279 -4.11 -11.44 -10.61
CA TYR A 279 -2.69 -11.75 -10.58
C TYR A 279 -2.46 -13.13 -11.22
N LEU A 280 -1.26 -13.36 -11.74
CA LEU A 280 -0.83 -14.64 -12.28
C LEU A 280 0.09 -15.33 -11.29
N THR A 281 -0.26 -16.56 -10.90
CA THR A 281 0.63 -17.40 -10.07
C THR A 281 1.48 -18.27 -10.98
N VAL A 282 2.79 -18.13 -10.87
CA VAL A 282 3.78 -18.97 -11.54
C VAL A 282 4.41 -19.94 -10.56
N ASP A 283 4.52 -21.19 -10.98
CA ASP A 283 5.11 -22.25 -10.18
C ASP A 283 6.62 -22.29 -10.46
N VAL A 284 7.42 -22.31 -9.38
CA VAL A 284 8.87 -22.40 -9.46
C VAL A 284 9.26 -23.87 -9.40
N PRO A 285 10.10 -24.37 -10.33
CA PRO A 285 10.52 -25.77 -10.29
C PRO A 285 11.25 -26.07 -8.98
N PRO A 286 11.13 -27.30 -8.47
CA PRO A 286 11.75 -27.68 -7.20
C PRO A 286 13.27 -27.54 -7.29
N ALA A 287 13.90 -27.14 -6.19
CA ALA A 287 15.35 -27.10 -6.11
C ALA A 287 15.92 -28.52 -6.33
N PRO A 288 17.01 -28.67 -7.11
CA PRO A 288 17.66 -29.97 -7.29
C PRO A 288 18.03 -30.59 -5.94
N LEU A 289 17.62 -31.84 -5.71
CA LEU A 289 17.89 -32.55 -4.45
C LEU A 289 19.37 -32.92 -4.26
N PHE A 290 20.15 -32.93 -5.35
CA PHE A 290 21.55 -33.36 -5.35
C PHE A 290 22.48 -32.14 -5.36
N LYS A 291 23.40 -32.10 -4.39
CA LYS A 291 24.52 -31.14 -4.38
C LYS A 291 25.53 -31.56 -5.43
N ASP A 292 26.08 -30.58 -6.15
CA ASP A 292 27.16 -30.81 -7.11
C ASP A 292 28.40 -31.43 -6.41
N ALA A 293 29.25 -32.14 -7.16
CA ALA A 293 30.46 -32.82 -6.66
C ALA A 293 31.48 -31.92 -5.91
N LEU A 294 31.26 -30.60 -5.92
CA LEU A 294 32.09 -29.57 -5.27
C LEU A 294 31.50 -29.04 -3.95
N GLU A 295 30.40 -29.62 -3.43
CA GLU A 295 29.70 -29.21 -2.18
C GLU A 295 29.31 -27.72 -2.09
N ARG A 296 29.37 -26.98 -3.20
CA ARG A 296 28.86 -25.61 -3.25
C ARG A 296 27.35 -25.69 -3.37
N ASN A 297 26.63 -25.09 -2.41
CA ASN A 297 25.19 -24.86 -2.53
C ASN A 297 24.95 -23.91 -3.72
N ILE A 298 24.83 -24.45 -4.94
CA ILE A 298 24.45 -23.66 -6.10
C ILE A 298 22.98 -23.33 -5.93
N ILE A 299 22.66 -22.05 -5.70
CA ILE A 299 21.28 -21.59 -5.70
C ILE A 299 20.75 -21.75 -7.13
N PRO A 300 19.71 -22.58 -7.35
CA PRO A 300 19.20 -22.83 -8.70
C PRO A 300 18.64 -21.53 -9.28
N GLN A 301 18.75 -21.38 -10.60
CA GLN A 301 18.25 -20.21 -11.32
C GLN A 301 17.35 -20.63 -12.48
N VAL A 302 16.24 -19.94 -12.66
CA VAL A 302 15.27 -20.22 -13.73
C VAL A 302 14.76 -18.91 -14.33
N PRO A 303 14.69 -18.77 -15.65
CA PRO A 303 14.11 -17.57 -16.26
C PRO A 303 12.59 -17.51 -16.02
N LEU A 304 12.05 -16.33 -15.75
CA LEU A 304 10.60 -16.11 -15.54
C LEU A 304 9.76 -16.64 -16.73
N PHE A 305 10.28 -16.51 -17.94
CA PHE A 305 9.66 -17.05 -19.16
C PHE A 305 9.39 -18.56 -19.06
N ALA A 306 10.29 -19.33 -18.45
CA ALA A 306 10.09 -20.76 -18.26
C ALA A 306 8.93 -21.03 -17.30
N CYS A 307 8.80 -20.26 -16.23
CA CYS A 307 7.67 -20.37 -15.30
C CYS A 307 6.33 -19.93 -15.92
N LEU A 308 6.37 -19.01 -16.91
CA LEU A 308 5.20 -18.54 -17.65
C LEU A 308 4.73 -19.48 -18.75
N THR A 309 5.51 -20.50 -19.13
CA THR A 309 5.09 -21.53 -20.12
C THR A 309 3.77 -22.20 -19.77
N LYS A 310 3.37 -22.19 -18.50
CA LYS A 310 2.02 -22.58 -18.06
C LYS A 310 0.88 -21.90 -18.84
N PHE A 311 1.10 -20.69 -19.36
CA PHE A 311 0.12 -19.84 -20.05
C PHE A 311 0.29 -19.78 -21.57
N ASP A 312 1.12 -20.65 -22.18
CA ASP A 312 1.38 -20.65 -23.63
C ASP A 312 0.24 -21.26 -24.49
N GLY A 313 -0.80 -21.83 -23.86
CA GLY A 313 -1.89 -22.54 -24.54
C GLY A 313 -1.52 -23.93 -25.09
N GLN A 314 -0.28 -24.39 -24.89
CA GLN A 314 0.28 -25.65 -25.38
C GLN A 314 0.59 -26.61 -24.23
N SER A 315 1.24 -26.11 -23.18
CA SER A 315 1.71 -26.87 -22.02
C SER A 315 0.56 -27.37 -21.18
N PHE A 316 0.50 -28.69 -20.98
CA PHE A 316 -0.50 -29.30 -20.11
C PHE A 316 -0.08 -29.26 -18.64
N GLN A 317 -1.03 -28.90 -17.78
CA GLN A 317 -0.94 -29.02 -16.34
C GLN A 317 -1.83 -30.17 -15.88
N GLU A 318 -1.22 -31.19 -15.28
CA GLU A 318 -1.96 -32.32 -14.71
C GLU A 318 -2.56 -31.92 -13.35
N MET A 319 -3.85 -32.19 -13.19
CA MET A 319 -4.61 -31.91 -11.97
C MET A 319 -4.67 -33.17 -11.11
N MET A 320 -4.91 -33.02 -9.80
CA MET A 320 -4.99 -34.16 -8.86
C MET A 320 -6.12 -35.14 -9.19
N ASN A 321 -7.14 -34.71 -9.92
CA ASN A 321 -8.25 -35.55 -10.39
C ASN A 321 -7.96 -36.27 -11.72
N GLY A 322 -6.74 -36.15 -12.26
CA GLY A 322 -6.32 -36.73 -13.53
C GLY A 322 -6.62 -35.87 -14.76
N ASP A 323 -7.37 -34.78 -14.62
CA ASP A 323 -7.67 -33.87 -15.74
C ASP A 323 -6.40 -33.16 -16.20
N ARG A 324 -6.35 -32.82 -17.49
CA ARG A 324 -5.26 -32.03 -18.07
C ARG A 324 -5.78 -30.67 -18.50
N ARG A 325 -5.17 -29.59 -18.00
CA ARG A 325 -5.58 -28.22 -18.34
C ARG A 325 -4.49 -27.48 -19.11
N ARG A 326 -4.90 -26.69 -20.10
CA ARG A 326 -4.06 -25.68 -20.76
C ARG A 326 -4.61 -24.30 -20.46
N TYR A 327 -3.70 -23.35 -20.26
CA TYR A 327 -4.05 -21.97 -19.95
C TYR A 327 -3.50 -21.07 -21.05
N VAL A 328 -4.28 -20.08 -21.46
CA VAL A 328 -3.80 -19.04 -22.37
C VAL A 328 -4.43 -17.71 -22.01
N ILE A 329 -3.63 -16.65 -21.97
CA ILE A 329 -4.13 -15.33 -21.56
C ILE A 329 -4.88 -14.71 -22.73
N THR A 330 -6.17 -14.41 -22.56
CA THR A 330 -7.00 -13.79 -23.61
C THR A 330 -7.09 -12.28 -23.48
N ARG A 331 -6.87 -11.75 -22.27
CA ARG A 331 -6.81 -10.31 -22.01
C ARG A 331 -5.74 -9.94 -21.02
N MET A 332 -4.91 -8.99 -21.41
CA MET A 332 -3.83 -8.45 -20.60
C MET A 332 -4.30 -7.20 -19.81
N PRO A 333 -4.05 -7.12 -18.49
CA PRO A 333 -4.31 -5.90 -17.74
C PRO A 333 -3.21 -4.87 -17.97
N ARG A 334 -3.52 -3.57 -17.88
CA ARG A 334 -2.49 -2.52 -17.97
C ARG A 334 -1.44 -2.65 -16.85
N TYR A 335 -1.87 -3.09 -15.67
CA TYR A 335 -0.98 -3.39 -14.55
C TYR A 335 -1.09 -4.87 -14.20
N LEU A 336 0.01 -5.60 -14.35
CA LEU A 336 0.05 -7.04 -14.16
C LEU A 336 0.75 -7.37 -12.84
N ILE A 337 0.12 -8.21 -12.03
CA ILE A 337 0.72 -8.76 -10.82
C ILE A 337 1.16 -10.20 -11.12
N VAL A 338 2.41 -10.52 -10.85
CA VAL A 338 2.96 -11.88 -10.96
C VAL A 338 3.37 -12.35 -9.58
N HIS A 339 2.79 -13.45 -9.14
CA HIS A 339 3.11 -14.13 -7.89
C HIS A 339 3.99 -15.34 -8.19
N ILE A 340 5.19 -15.33 -7.64
CA ILE A 340 6.15 -16.43 -7.74
C ILE A 340 5.93 -17.33 -6.52
N LYS A 341 5.29 -18.49 -6.74
CA LYS A 341 4.92 -19.39 -5.66
C LYS A 341 6.15 -20.09 -5.08
N ARG A 342 6.63 -19.59 -3.94
CA ARG A 342 7.82 -20.13 -3.24
C ARG A 342 7.48 -21.04 -2.07
N PHE A 343 6.33 -20.84 -1.44
CA PHE A 343 5.96 -21.58 -0.24
C PHE A 343 5.05 -22.76 -0.60
N SER A 344 5.42 -23.94 -0.15
CA SER A 344 4.62 -25.16 -0.28
C SER A 344 4.70 -25.96 1.01
N LYS A 345 3.60 -26.62 1.37
CA LYS A 345 3.61 -27.60 2.45
C LYS A 345 4.13 -28.93 1.92
N ASN A 346 5.09 -29.52 2.61
CA ASN A 346 5.56 -30.86 2.31
C ASN A 346 4.58 -31.93 2.82
N THR A 347 4.89 -33.21 2.58
CA THR A 347 4.07 -34.35 3.01
C THR A 347 3.85 -34.38 4.53
N GLN A 348 4.80 -33.83 5.30
CA GLN A 348 4.75 -33.73 6.76
C GLN A 348 4.08 -32.43 7.26
N GLN A 349 3.43 -31.67 6.37
CA GLN A 349 2.78 -30.39 6.65
C GLN A 349 3.72 -29.25 7.09
N PHE A 350 5.03 -29.42 7.01
CA PHE A 350 5.98 -28.33 7.22
C PHE A 350 6.00 -27.41 6.01
N LEU A 351 6.12 -26.12 6.28
CA LEU A 351 6.23 -25.10 5.25
C LEU A 351 7.67 -25.06 4.73
N GLU A 352 7.85 -25.31 3.45
CA GLU A 352 9.15 -25.23 2.77
C GLU A 352 9.16 -24.04 1.82
N LYS A 353 10.29 -23.31 1.80
CA LYS A 353 10.56 -22.23 0.86
C LYS A 353 11.45 -22.73 -0.26
N ASN A 354 11.03 -22.49 -1.50
CA ASN A 354 11.84 -22.73 -2.68
C ASN A 354 12.85 -21.57 -2.88
N PRO A 355 14.17 -21.84 -2.77
CA PRO A 355 15.21 -20.81 -2.86
C PRO A 355 15.60 -20.45 -4.30
N THR A 356 14.98 -21.05 -5.31
CA THR A 356 15.35 -20.84 -6.72
C THR A 356 15.20 -19.37 -7.12
N ILE A 357 16.27 -18.76 -7.63
CA ILE A 357 16.23 -17.40 -8.16
C ILE A 357 15.50 -17.41 -9.49
N VAL A 358 14.53 -16.52 -9.63
CA VAL A 358 13.80 -16.34 -10.88
C VAL A 358 14.42 -15.14 -11.59
N ASN A 359 15.03 -15.36 -12.75
CA ASN A 359 15.67 -14.31 -13.54
C ASN A 359 14.62 -13.64 -14.44
N PHE A 360 14.50 -12.32 -14.38
CA PHE A 360 13.56 -11.53 -15.17
C PHE A 360 14.16 -10.20 -15.62
N PRO A 361 13.77 -9.68 -16.79
CA PRO A 361 14.16 -8.34 -17.21
C PRO A 361 13.36 -7.28 -16.45
N VAL A 362 14.05 -6.24 -15.98
CA VAL A 362 13.42 -5.09 -15.29
C VAL A 362 12.63 -4.20 -16.25
N ARG A 363 13.01 -4.17 -17.53
CA ARG A 363 12.34 -3.43 -18.61
C ARG A 363 12.09 -4.37 -19.80
N ASN A 364 11.00 -4.15 -20.54
CA ASN A 364 10.67 -4.87 -21.77
C ASN A 364 10.49 -6.38 -21.58
N LEU A 365 9.79 -6.79 -20.52
CA LEU A 365 9.28 -8.16 -20.40
C LEU A 365 8.22 -8.38 -21.48
N GLU A 366 8.52 -9.20 -22.48
CA GLU A 366 7.62 -9.52 -23.58
C GLU A 366 6.76 -10.74 -23.25
N LEU A 367 5.43 -10.57 -23.24
CA LEU A 367 4.48 -11.62 -22.90
C LEU A 367 3.66 -12.11 -24.11
N GLY A 368 3.94 -11.61 -25.32
CA GLY A 368 3.16 -11.92 -26.51
C GLY A 368 2.97 -13.43 -26.76
N GLN A 369 4.00 -14.23 -26.51
CA GLN A 369 3.97 -15.69 -26.71
C GLN A 369 3.04 -16.45 -25.74
N PHE A 370 2.62 -15.83 -24.65
CA PHE A 370 1.72 -16.42 -23.64
C PHE A 370 0.29 -15.88 -23.76
N THR A 371 -0.01 -15.15 -24.84
CA THR A 371 -1.27 -14.45 -25.03
C THR A 371 -1.92 -14.82 -26.36
N GLN A 372 -3.24 -14.93 -26.36
CA GLN A 372 -4.10 -14.97 -27.54
C GLN A 372 -5.03 -13.78 -27.47
N LEU A 373 -4.47 -12.60 -27.75
CA LEU A 373 -5.24 -11.35 -27.80
C LEU A 373 -6.17 -11.37 -29.01
N SER A 374 -7.45 -11.07 -28.80
CA SER A 374 -8.41 -10.86 -29.88
C SER A 374 -8.02 -9.63 -30.71
N GLU A 375 -8.49 -9.57 -31.97
CA GLU A 375 -8.28 -8.41 -32.83
C GLU A 375 -8.84 -7.11 -32.22
N GLU A 376 -9.91 -7.21 -31.42
CA GLU A 376 -10.44 -6.08 -30.66
C GLU A 376 -9.50 -5.56 -29.58
N GLU A 377 -8.84 -6.45 -28.82
CA GLU A 377 -7.90 -6.04 -27.77
C GLU A 377 -6.61 -5.45 -28.37
N LYS A 378 -6.15 -6.01 -29.51
CA LYS A 378 -5.06 -5.41 -30.28
C LYS A 378 -5.44 -4.01 -30.80
N ALA A 379 -6.65 -3.84 -31.32
CA ALA A 379 -7.16 -2.55 -31.78
C ALA A 379 -7.32 -1.52 -30.64
N LYS A 380 -7.60 -1.97 -29.41
CA LYS A 380 -7.61 -1.14 -28.19
C LYS A 380 -6.21 -0.78 -27.68
N GLY A 381 -5.14 -1.20 -28.36
CA GLY A 381 -3.76 -0.91 -27.98
C GLY A 381 -3.27 -1.74 -26.80
N ALA A 382 -3.76 -2.97 -26.61
CA ALA A 382 -3.23 -3.87 -25.59
C ALA A 382 -1.75 -4.17 -25.86
N SER A 383 -0.86 -3.66 -25.01
CA SER A 383 0.57 -3.92 -25.07
C SER A 383 0.89 -5.26 -24.43
N THR A 384 1.77 -6.03 -25.08
CA THR A 384 2.31 -7.29 -24.56
C THR A 384 3.65 -7.09 -23.88
N LYS A 385 4.21 -5.87 -23.89
CA LYS A 385 5.48 -5.51 -23.26
C LYS A 385 5.23 -4.87 -21.91
N TYR A 386 6.05 -5.23 -20.94
CA TYR A 386 5.89 -4.80 -19.56
C TYR A 386 7.19 -4.29 -18.95
N HIS A 387 7.08 -3.30 -18.07
CA HIS A 387 8.16 -2.77 -17.25
C HIS A 387 7.89 -3.07 -15.79
N LEU A 388 8.89 -3.59 -15.08
CA LEU A 388 8.79 -3.84 -13.65
C LEU A 388 8.66 -2.49 -12.91
N MET A 389 7.67 -2.39 -12.04
CA MET A 389 7.45 -1.23 -11.16
C MET A 389 7.94 -1.51 -9.74
N CYS A 390 7.64 -2.70 -9.23
CA CYS A 390 8.16 -3.14 -7.94
C CYS A 390 8.24 -4.66 -7.86
N SER A 391 9.08 -5.13 -6.96
CA SER A 391 9.26 -6.54 -6.66
C SER A 391 9.43 -6.67 -5.16
N THR A 392 8.54 -7.42 -4.52
CA THR A 392 8.64 -7.82 -3.12
C THR A 392 9.55 -9.04 -3.01
N GLN A 393 10.46 -9.04 -2.05
CA GLN A 393 11.34 -10.16 -1.72
C GLN A 393 10.94 -10.73 -0.36
N HIS A 394 11.26 -12.01 -0.17
CA HIS A 394 11.21 -12.65 1.13
C HIS A 394 12.59 -13.16 1.49
N ASP A 395 13.17 -12.67 2.58
CA ASP A 395 14.46 -13.11 3.09
C ASP A 395 14.27 -13.98 4.34
N GLY A 396 15.10 -15.01 4.49
CA GLY A 396 15.05 -15.92 5.65
C GLY A 396 14.11 -17.11 5.49
N SER A 397 13.82 -17.74 6.62
CA SER A 397 13.03 -18.98 6.71
C SER A 397 11.52 -18.70 6.60
N PRO A 398 10.68 -19.70 6.26
CA PRO A 398 9.23 -19.51 6.22
C PRO A 398 8.59 -19.07 7.55
N GLU A 399 9.21 -19.38 8.70
CA GLU A 399 8.64 -19.13 10.03
C GLU A 399 9.17 -17.83 10.68
N SER A 400 10.32 -17.34 10.22
CA SER A 400 11.03 -16.21 10.82
C SER A 400 11.61 -15.24 9.79
N GLY A 401 11.06 -15.26 8.58
CA GLY A 401 11.51 -14.42 7.47
C GLY A 401 11.08 -12.97 7.61
N SER A 402 11.59 -12.14 6.72
CA SER A 402 11.21 -10.74 6.61
C SER A 402 10.93 -10.36 5.17
N TYR A 403 10.03 -9.39 4.99
CA TYR A 403 9.68 -8.87 3.68
C TYR A 403 10.29 -7.50 3.45
N ARG A 404 10.80 -7.30 2.24
CA ARG A 404 11.22 -5.99 1.71
C ARG A 404 10.73 -5.84 0.29
N VAL A 405 10.78 -4.62 -0.24
CA VAL A 405 10.32 -4.34 -1.59
C VAL A 405 11.30 -3.43 -2.33
N PHE A 406 11.69 -3.84 -3.52
CA PHE A 406 12.32 -2.95 -4.49
C PHE A 406 11.24 -2.19 -5.25
N VAL A 407 11.35 -0.87 -5.31
CA VAL A 407 10.42 0.02 -5.99
C VAL A 407 11.15 0.89 -7.00
N HIS A 408 10.60 1.00 -8.20
CA HIS A 408 11.01 1.97 -9.20
C HIS A 408 10.30 3.30 -8.91
N PHE A 409 11.07 4.37 -8.76
CA PHE A 409 10.53 5.70 -8.61
C PHE A 409 10.58 6.44 -9.95
N LYS A 410 9.43 6.49 -10.62
CA LYS A 410 9.32 7.04 -11.98
C LYS A 410 9.84 8.46 -12.12
N ALA A 411 9.61 9.30 -11.10
CA ALA A 411 9.94 10.72 -11.17
C ALA A 411 11.44 11.01 -11.32
N ASN A 412 12.33 10.12 -10.86
CA ASN A 412 13.77 10.26 -11.06
C ASN A 412 14.42 9.07 -11.78
N ASP A 413 13.60 8.12 -12.25
CA ASP A 413 14.02 6.87 -12.89
C ASP A 413 15.02 6.01 -12.08
N GLN A 414 14.95 6.06 -10.74
CA GLN A 414 15.84 5.29 -9.86
C GLN A 414 15.10 4.16 -9.13
N TRP A 415 15.87 3.18 -8.64
CA TRP A 415 15.37 2.07 -7.84
C TRP A 415 15.74 2.24 -6.38
N TYR A 416 14.81 1.87 -5.51
CA TYR A 416 14.98 1.92 -4.08
C TYR A 416 14.54 0.61 -3.44
N GLU A 417 15.28 0.18 -2.44
CA GLU A 417 14.89 -0.85 -1.50
C GLU A 417 14.17 -0.20 -0.32
N VAL A 418 12.98 -0.70 -0.01
CA VAL A 418 12.20 -0.28 1.15
C VAL A 418 11.99 -1.49 2.05
N GLN A 419 12.53 -1.41 3.27
CA GLN A 419 12.31 -2.40 4.32
C GLN A 419 11.89 -1.67 5.58
N ASP A 420 10.58 -1.68 5.84
CA ASP A 420 9.93 -0.93 6.92
C ASP A 420 10.33 0.55 6.91
N LEU A 421 11.17 0.98 7.85
CA LEU A 421 11.63 2.36 7.99
C LEU A 421 12.82 2.71 7.09
N HIS A 422 13.53 1.71 6.57
CA HIS A 422 14.74 1.91 5.79
C HIS A 422 14.40 2.07 4.31
N VAL A 423 14.91 3.14 3.70
CA VAL A 423 14.78 3.43 2.27
C VAL A 423 16.18 3.68 1.71
N ASN A 424 16.67 2.77 0.87
CA ASN A 424 18.03 2.81 0.32
C ASN A 424 18.01 2.76 -1.20
N GLY A 425 18.88 3.51 -1.87
CA GLY A 425 19.06 3.38 -3.32
C GLY A 425 19.68 2.03 -3.68
N VAL A 426 19.19 1.39 -4.76
CA VAL A 426 19.67 0.07 -5.20
C VAL A 426 19.92 0.03 -6.71
N HIS A 427 20.90 -0.76 -7.13
CA HIS A 427 21.19 -0.96 -8.54
C HIS A 427 20.21 -2.00 -9.15
N PRO A 428 19.64 -1.78 -10.36
CA PRO A 428 18.63 -2.66 -10.94
C PRO A 428 19.03 -4.14 -11.04
N GLN A 429 20.30 -4.43 -11.26
CA GLN A 429 20.90 -5.75 -11.39
C GLN A 429 20.75 -6.59 -10.11
N LEU A 430 20.65 -5.95 -8.94
CA LEU A 430 20.47 -6.64 -7.66
C LEU A 430 19.04 -7.16 -7.48
N ILE A 431 18.08 -6.60 -8.22
CA ILE A 431 16.65 -6.96 -8.13
C ILE A 431 16.44 -8.38 -8.67
N SER A 432 17.01 -8.69 -9.83
CA SER A 432 16.82 -9.98 -10.52
C SER A 432 17.54 -11.16 -9.84
N VAL A 433 18.52 -10.89 -8.97
CA VAL A 433 19.27 -11.92 -8.24
C VAL A 433 18.73 -12.21 -6.84
N SER A 434 17.61 -11.58 -6.48
CA SER A 434 16.95 -11.75 -5.18
C SER A 434 15.79 -12.75 -5.26
N GLU A 435 15.37 -13.27 -4.11
CA GLU A 435 14.22 -14.19 -4.00
C GLU A 435 12.89 -13.44 -4.17
N SER A 436 12.65 -12.93 -5.38
CA SER A 436 11.41 -12.22 -5.73
C SER A 436 10.19 -13.10 -5.48
N TYR A 437 9.21 -12.54 -4.79
CA TYR A 437 7.99 -13.21 -4.36
C TYR A 437 6.75 -12.67 -5.09
N ILE A 438 6.55 -11.35 -5.09
CA ILE A 438 5.43 -10.68 -5.79
C ILE A 438 6.01 -9.58 -6.66
N GLN A 439 5.56 -9.47 -7.90
CA GLN A 439 6.02 -8.48 -8.85
C GLN A 439 4.84 -7.70 -9.41
N PHE A 440 5.01 -6.39 -9.55
CA PHE A 440 4.07 -5.53 -10.25
C PHE A 440 4.73 -4.99 -11.50
N TYR A 441 4.02 -5.11 -12.61
CA TYR A 441 4.44 -4.64 -13.91
C TYR A 441 3.44 -3.63 -14.48
N GLU A 442 3.93 -2.70 -15.29
CA GLU A 442 3.14 -1.77 -16.08
C GLU A 442 3.34 -2.07 -17.57
N ALA A 443 2.26 -2.07 -18.33
CA ALA A 443 2.31 -2.21 -19.78
C ALA A 443 3.05 -1.03 -20.42
N ALA A 444 4.03 -1.33 -21.28
CA ALA A 444 4.75 -0.34 -22.06
C ALA A 444 3.77 0.34 -23.01
N THR A 445 3.73 1.68 -22.98
CA THR A 445 2.90 2.52 -23.85
C THR A 445 3.45 2.65 -25.25
#